data_AF-A0A6A6BMD7-F1
#
_entry.id   AF-A0A6A6BMD7-F1
#
_cell.length_a   1.000
_cell.length_b   1.000
_cell.length_c   1.000
_cell.angle_alpha   90.00
_cell.angle_beta   90.00
_cell.angle_gamma   90.00
#
_symmetry.space_group_name_H-M   'P 1'
#
loop_
_entity.id
_entity.type
_entity.pdbx_description
1 polymer ?
#
loop_
_entity_poly.entity_id
_entity_poly.type
_entity_poly.pdbx_seq_one_letter_code
_entity_poly.pdbx_strand_id
1 'polypeptide(L)'
;MTLASKAEGEATLRLTGDDRRNIQHTQAIPWVFEAQLLPRWGFVLFRTSFGDDKKWKQFKETFTEVIEISLLCVPFSARIRRTRMLQYLEDEALAEATLSQLRDRFSNMCRPSAQDDVEEQGAQKIKQGLRRDAFLYADADAIASVIGCTLPNRGWVRAADPKFDATKPSLEHRNERFRGVVNIAITAVLTAFYARLDVDAPLPANPEKDECLRQNWELIWRKSRVFPAHYPPKLQFNK
;
A
#
# COMPACT_ATOMS: atom_id res chain seq x y z
N MET A 1 -9.26 -23.56 -22.11
CA MET A 1 -8.64 -23.02 -20.89
C MET A 1 -7.14 -23.20 -21.02
N THR A 2 -6.35 -22.14 -21.08
CA THR A 2 -4.89 -22.19 -21.31
C THR A 2 -4.14 -22.58 -20.03
N LEU A 3 -2.94 -23.15 -20.15
CA LEU A 3 -2.09 -23.50 -19.00
C LEU A 3 -1.84 -22.30 -18.06
N ALA A 4 -1.71 -21.10 -18.63
CA ALA A 4 -1.58 -19.85 -17.88
C ALA A 4 -2.83 -19.56 -17.01
N SER A 5 -4.04 -19.72 -17.56
CA SER A 5 -5.29 -19.52 -16.80
C SER A 5 -5.47 -20.53 -15.65
N LYS A 6 -4.91 -21.73 -15.78
CA LYS A 6 -4.91 -22.75 -14.72
C LYS A 6 -3.95 -22.37 -13.58
N ALA A 7 -2.72 -21.96 -13.91
CA ALA A 7 -1.72 -21.54 -12.93
C ALA A 7 -2.14 -20.28 -12.16
N GLU A 8 -2.79 -19.32 -12.82
CA GLU A 8 -3.35 -18.14 -12.15
C GLU A 8 -4.50 -18.52 -11.20
N GLY A 9 -5.36 -19.46 -11.61
CA GLY A 9 -6.39 -20.02 -10.74
C GLY A 9 -5.81 -20.63 -9.47
N GLU A 10 -4.80 -21.49 -9.61
CA GLU A 10 -4.11 -22.13 -8.48
C GLU A 10 -3.41 -21.12 -7.55
N ALA A 11 -2.84 -20.04 -8.10
CA ALA A 11 -2.20 -19.00 -7.29
C ALA A 11 -3.21 -18.25 -6.40
N THR A 12 -4.40 -17.94 -6.91
CA THR A 12 -5.45 -17.23 -6.14
C THR A 12 -6.09 -18.09 -5.03
N LEU A 13 -5.94 -19.42 -5.09
CA LEU A 13 -6.37 -20.32 -4.03
C LEU A 13 -5.53 -20.17 -2.75
N ARG A 14 -4.31 -19.62 -2.86
CA ARG A 14 -3.43 -19.31 -1.72
C ARG A 14 -3.97 -18.17 -0.85
N LEU A 15 -4.87 -17.34 -1.38
CA LEU A 15 -5.50 -16.25 -0.63
C LEU A 15 -6.60 -16.80 0.29
N THR A 16 -6.78 -16.17 1.46
CA THR A 16 -7.92 -16.48 2.32
C THR A 16 -9.25 -16.08 1.66
N GLY A 17 -10.36 -16.66 2.14
CA GLY A 17 -11.70 -16.21 1.74
C GLY A 17 -11.93 -14.73 2.05
N ASP A 18 -11.40 -14.22 3.17
CA ASP A 18 -11.46 -12.81 3.54
C ASP A 18 -10.63 -11.92 2.60
N ASP A 19 -9.45 -12.37 2.17
CA ASP A 19 -8.64 -11.61 1.20
C ASP A 19 -9.38 -11.50 -0.14
N ARG A 20 -9.93 -12.61 -0.62
CA ARG A 20 -10.71 -12.61 -1.86
C ARG A 20 -11.93 -11.70 -1.75
N ARG A 21 -12.69 -11.75 -0.65
CA ARG A 21 -13.82 -10.84 -0.40
C ARG A 21 -13.37 -9.39 -0.40
N ASN A 22 -12.31 -9.06 0.34
CA ASN A 22 -11.79 -7.70 0.40
C ASN A 22 -11.37 -7.20 -0.99
N ILE A 23 -10.64 -8.01 -1.75
CA ILE A 23 -10.23 -7.67 -3.11
C ILE A 23 -11.45 -7.51 -4.01
N GLN A 24 -12.41 -8.43 -3.97
CA GLN A 24 -13.66 -8.35 -4.73
C GLN A 24 -14.45 -7.07 -4.42
N HIS A 25 -14.58 -6.69 -3.14
CA HIS A 25 -15.20 -5.43 -2.76
C HIS A 25 -14.48 -4.21 -3.34
N THR A 26 -13.16 -4.28 -3.52
CA THR A 26 -12.40 -3.19 -4.14
C THR A 26 -12.52 -3.14 -5.67
N GLN A 27 -13.01 -4.20 -6.33
CA GLN A 27 -13.20 -4.23 -7.80
C GLN A 27 -14.31 -3.29 -8.27
N ALA A 28 -15.32 -3.06 -7.43
CA ALA A 28 -16.44 -2.17 -7.74
C ALA A 28 -16.07 -0.69 -7.64
N ILE A 29 -14.81 -0.37 -7.32
CA ILE A 29 -14.36 1.00 -7.09
C ILE A 29 -13.82 1.57 -8.42
N PRO A 30 -14.23 2.78 -8.84
CA PRO A 30 -13.86 3.38 -10.12
C PRO A 30 -12.37 3.35 -10.45
N TRP A 31 -11.49 3.45 -9.44
CA TRP A 31 -10.05 3.46 -9.63
C TRP A 31 -9.51 2.23 -10.38
N VAL A 32 -10.13 1.04 -10.27
CA VAL A 32 -9.65 -0.16 -10.96
C VAL A 32 -9.71 0.07 -12.48
N PHE A 33 -10.72 0.81 -12.94
CA PHE A 33 -10.86 1.21 -14.34
C PHE A 33 -9.92 2.35 -14.72
N GLU A 34 -9.51 3.20 -13.78
CA GLU A 34 -8.55 4.29 -14.02
C GLU A 34 -7.09 3.81 -14.03
N ALA A 35 -6.73 2.89 -13.15
CA ALA A 35 -5.36 2.38 -13.02
C ALA A 35 -4.89 1.70 -14.31
N GLN A 36 -5.78 1.07 -15.07
CA GLN A 36 -5.45 0.54 -16.40
C GLN A 36 -5.14 1.65 -17.42
N LEU A 37 -5.65 2.87 -17.23
CA LEU A 37 -5.41 4.01 -18.11
C LEU A 37 -4.13 4.76 -17.75
N LEU A 38 -3.63 4.60 -16.52
CA LEU A 38 -2.40 5.27 -16.08
C LEU A 38 -1.16 4.61 -16.69
N PRO A 39 -0.18 5.40 -17.18
CA PRO A 39 1.07 4.88 -17.73
C PRO A 39 1.92 4.18 -16.66
N ARG A 40 1.81 4.64 -15.40
CA ARG A 40 2.41 4.06 -14.21
C ARG A 40 1.50 4.30 -13.01
N TRP A 41 1.47 3.35 -12.09
CA TRP A 41 0.78 3.52 -10.82
C TRP A 41 1.48 2.71 -9.73
N GLY A 42 1.49 3.22 -8.51
CA GLY A 42 1.79 2.45 -7.30
C GLY A 42 2.14 3.35 -6.13
N PHE A 43 3.15 2.96 -5.35
CA PHE A 43 3.56 3.67 -4.14
C PHE A 43 5.08 3.83 -4.06
N VAL A 44 5.49 4.79 -3.26
CA VAL A 44 6.83 4.84 -2.69
C VAL A 44 6.87 3.94 -1.46
N LEU A 45 7.94 3.15 -1.31
CA LEU A 45 8.18 2.30 -0.14
C LEU A 45 9.57 2.57 0.42
N PHE A 46 9.63 3.15 1.63
CA PHE A 46 10.88 3.41 2.35
C PHE A 46 11.35 2.16 3.10
N ARG A 47 12.62 1.79 2.94
CA ARG A 47 13.31 0.89 3.87
C ARG A 47 13.79 1.72 5.06
N THR A 48 13.43 1.33 6.27
CA THR A 48 13.92 1.99 7.50
C THR A 48 14.71 1.07 8.41
N SER A 49 14.81 -0.23 8.10
CA SER A 49 15.68 -1.16 8.81
C SER A 49 16.78 -1.70 7.89
N PHE A 50 18.03 -1.50 8.32
CA PHE A 50 19.25 -1.83 7.59
C PHE A 50 20.08 -2.87 8.38
N GLY A 51 21.14 -3.40 7.78
CA GLY A 51 22.05 -4.38 8.41
C GLY A 51 21.81 -5.84 8.02
N ASP A 52 20.73 -6.15 7.30
CA ASP A 52 20.48 -7.50 6.74
C ASP A 52 19.86 -7.40 5.35
N ASP A 53 20.72 -7.28 4.34
CA ASP A 53 20.30 -7.15 2.93
C ASP A 53 19.70 -8.45 2.38
N LYS A 54 20.04 -9.60 2.99
CA LYS A 54 19.43 -10.87 2.62
C LYS A 54 17.96 -10.89 3.02
N LYS A 55 17.63 -10.46 4.25
CA LYS A 55 16.23 -10.28 4.67
C LYS A 55 15.53 -9.25 3.80
N TRP A 56 16.17 -8.13 3.49
CA TRP A 56 15.56 -7.12 2.63
C TRP A 56 15.26 -7.64 1.22
N LYS A 57 16.17 -8.41 0.63
CA LYS A 57 15.92 -9.07 -0.67
C LYS A 57 14.73 -10.03 -0.58
N GLN A 58 14.70 -10.88 0.44
CA GLN A 58 13.59 -11.82 0.66
C GLN A 58 12.26 -11.09 0.89
N PHE A 59 12.27 -9.99 1.63
CA PHE A 59 11.11 -9.12 1.79
C PHE A 59 10.58 -8.65 0.43
N LYS A 60 11.45 -8.09 -0.43
CA LYS A 60 11.03 -7.58 -1.75
C LYS A 60 10.45 -8.68 -2.62
N GLU A 61 11.04 -9.87 -2.61
CA GLU A 61 10.57 -11.03 -3.37
C GLU A 61 9.17 -11.46 -2.88
N THR A 62 8.99 -11.73 -1.58
CA THR A 62 7.69 -12.13 -1.01
C THR A 62 6.63 -11.04 -1.16
N PHE A 63 6.99 -9.78 -0.89
CA PHE A 63 6.08 -8.64 -1.03
C PHE A 63 5.57 -8.51 -2.47
N THR A 64 6.48 -8.61 -3.44
CA THR A 64 6.16 -8.55 -4.87
C THR A 64 5.25 -9.71 -5.26
N GLU A 65 5.61 -10.94 -4.89
CA GLU A 65 4.82 -12.15 -5.19
C GLU A 65 3.39 -12.05 -4.67
N VAL A 66 3.20 -11.70 -3.40
CA VAL A 66 1.86 -11.65 -2.79
C VAL A 66 1.00 -10.54 -3.40
N ILE A 67 1.61 -9.41 -3.74
CA ILE A 67 0.89 -8.36 -4.47
C ILE A 67 0.49 -8.84 -5.87
N GLU A 68 1.37 -9.53 -6.61
CA GLU A 68 1.02 -10.09 -7.93
C GLU A 68 -0.18 -11.02 -7.85
N ILE A 69 -0.19 -11.93 -6.86
CA ILE A 69 -1.31 -12.86 -6.62
C ILE A 69 -2.60 -12.08 -6.33
N SER A 70 -2.51 -11.02 -5.53
CA SER A 70 -3.67 -10.20 -5.17
C SER A 70 -4.25 -9.44 -6.37
N LEU A 71 -3.39 -9.00 -7.29
CA LEU A 71 -3.81 -8.35 -8.53
C LEU A 71 -4.43 -9.29 -9.56
N LEU A 72 -4.17 -10.61 -9.50
CA LEU A 72 -4.90 -11.59 -10.32
C LEU A 72 -6.40 -11.56 -10.04
N CYS A 73 -6.77 -11.22 -8.80
CA CYS A 73 -8.15 -11.07 -8.38
C CYS A 73 -8.74 -9.71 -8.75
N VAL A 74 -8.14 -8.88 -9.60
CA VAL A 74 -8.69 -7.56 -10.00
C VAL A 74 -9.08 -7.59 -11.50
N PRO A 75 -10.20 -6.97 -11.92
CA PRO A 75 -10.52 -6.78 -13.33
C PRO A 75 -9.37 -6.14 -14.11
N PHE A 76 -9.19 -6.52 -15.38
CA PHE A 76 -8.08 -6.02 -16.22
C PHE A 76 -6.69 -6.26 -15.62
N SER A 77 -6.55 -7.31 -14.79
CA SER A 77 -5.32 -7.67 -14.06
C SER A 77 -4.07 -7.61 -14.93
N ALA A 78 -4.11 -8.12 -16.16
CA ALA A 78 -2.96 -8.09 -17.07
C ALA A 78 -2.43 -6.67 -17.33
N ARG A 79 -3.33 -5.69 -17.55
CA ARG A 79 -2.95 -4.30 -17.84
C ARG A 79 -2.52 -3.56 -16.58
N ILE A 80 -3.28 -3.73 -15.51
CA ILE A 80 -2.99 -3.16 -14.18
C ILE A 80 -1.62 -3.65 -13.69
N ARG A 81 -1.34 -4.96 -13.77
CA ARG A 81 -0.03 -5.53 -13.38
C ARG A 81 1.12 -4.95 -14.20
N ARG A 82 0.94 -4.75 -15.51
CA ARG A 82 2.00 -4.25 -16.41
C ARG A 82 2.45 -2.82 -16.11
N THR A 83 1.53 -1.96 -15.68
CA THR A 83 1.82 -0.55 -15.38
C THR A 83 2.11 -0.30 -13.90
N ARG A 84 2.07 -1.33 -13.05
CA ARG A 84 2.35 -1.17 -11.62
C ARG A 84 3.82 -0.85 -11.38
N MET A 85 4.09 -0.07 -10.35
CA MET A 85 5.42 0.29 -9.93
C MET A 85 5.49 0.54 -8.42
N LEU A 86 6.46 -0.10 -7.76
CA LEU A 86 6.88 0.26 -6.41
C LEU A 86 8.23 0.97 -6.50
N GLN A 87 8.30 2.21 -6.03
CA GLN A 87 9.57 2.93 -5.90
C GLN A 87 10.15 2.65 -4.51
N TYR A 88 11.08 1.71 -4.45
CA TYR A 88 11.85 1.44 -3.23
C TYR A 88 12.84 2.58 -2.99
N LEU A 89 12.88 3.07 -1.75
CA LEU A 89 13.86 4.03 -1.27
C LEU A 89 14.71 3.36 -0.20
N GLU A 90 15.97 3.15 -0.52
CA GLU A 90 16.93 2.36 0.24
C GLU A 90 18.10 3.23 0.70
N ASP A 91 17.80 4.47 1.10
CA ASP A 91 18.78 5.45 1.59
C ASP A 91 19.15 5.13 3.06
N GLU A 92 20.40 4.76 3.32
CA GLU A 92 20.88 4.41 4.67
C GLU A 92 20.71 5.55 5.68
N ALA A 93 20.63 6.82 5.23
CA ALA A 93 20.31 7.94 6.10
C ALA A 93 18.90 7.85 6.72
N LEU A 94 18.05 6.95 6.22
CA LEU A 94 16.71 6.66 6.75
C LEU A 94 16.68 5.47 7.71
N ALA A 95 17.84 4.96 8.13
CA ALA A 95 17.92 3.94 9.18
C ALA A 95 17.23 4.46 10.45
N GLU A 96 16.23 3.70 10.91
CA GLU A 96 15.40 4.01 12.08
C GLU A 96 14.72 5.39 12.03
N ALA A 97 14.53 5.93 10.83
CA ALA A 97 13.88 7.23 10.65
C ALA A 97 12.50 7.26 11.31
N THR A 98 12.26 8.32 12.06
CA THR A 98 10.96 8.60 12.66
C THR A 98 9.91 8.88 11.57
N LEU A 99 8.65 8.69 11.91
CA LEU A 99 7.55 8.97 10.98
C LEU A 99 7.54 10.43 10.51
N SER A 100 7.96 11.38 11.34
CA SER A 100 8.09 12.79 10.94
C SER A 100 9.14 12.96 9.84
N GLN A 101 10.34 12.39 10.03
CA GLN A 101 11.41 12.45 9.03
C GLN A 101 11.00 11.81 7.70
N LEU A 102 10.26 10.70 7.74
CA LEU A 102 9.72 10.08 6.52
C LEU A 102 8.70 10.97 5.82
N ARG A 103 7.80 11.63 6.56
CA ARG A 103 6.83 12.59 6.00
C ARG A 103 7.52 13.78 5.36
N ASP A 104 8.54 14.33 6.02
CA ASP A 104 9.33 15.45 5.51
C ASP A 104 10.06 15.05 4.22
N ARG A 105 10.73 13.88 4.23
CA ARG A 105 11.40 13.33 3.06
C ARG A 105 10.43 13.15 1.91
N PHE A 106 9.30 12.48 2.15
CA PHE A 106 8.28 12.24 1.12
C PHE A 106 7.71 13.56 0.56
N SER A 107 7.41 14.52 1.43
CA SER A 107 6.90 15.84 1.03
C SER A 107 7.89 16.60 0.14
N ASN A 108 9.19 16.55 0.46
CA ASN A 108 10.24 17.14 -0.37
C ASN A 108 10.36 16.47 -1.74
N MET A 109 10.15 15.16 -1.82
CA MET A 109 10.12 14.42 -3.08
C MET A 109 8.87 14.73 -3.94
N CYS A 110 7.76 15.14 -3.31
CA CYS A 110 6.52 15.55 -3.99
C CYS A 110 6.58 16.96 -4.59
N ARG A 111 7.48 17.84 -4.11
CA ARG A 111 7.54 19.24 -4.56
C ARG A 111 7.91 19.31 -6.05
N PRO A 112 7.15 20.07 -6.86
CA PRO A 112 7.55 20.35 -8.23
C PRO A 112 8.90 21.06 -8.21
N SER A 113 9.80 20.68 -9.12
CA SER A 113 11.02 21.44 -9.37
C SER A 113 10.60 22.82 -9.90
N ALA A 114 11.12 23.89 -9.31
CA ALA A 114 10.81 25.26 -9.72
C ALA A 114 11.44 25.63 -11.08
N GLN A 115 12.22 24.71 -11.67
CA GLN A 115 12.81 24.86 -12.98
C GLN A 115 12.85 23.48 -13.64
N ASP A 116 12.16 23.37 -14.78
CA ASP A 116 12.52 22.40 -15.80
C ASP A 116 14.00 22.64 -16.17
N ASP A 117 14.76 21.56 -16.33
CA ASP A 117 16.10 21.52 -16.95
C ASP A 117 17.38 21.64 -16.11
N VAL A 118 17.34 21.47 -14.79
CA VAL A 118 18.54 21.02 -14.06
C VAL A 118 18.19 19.87 -13.15
N GLU A 119 18.61 18.65 -13.52
CA GLU A 119 18.75 17.55 -12.57
C GLU A 119 19.61 18.05 -11.42
N GLU A 120 18.96 18.50 -10.34
CA GLU A 120 19.63 18.79 -9.08
C GLU A 120 20.18 17.44 -8.60
N GLN A 121 21.45 17.20 -8.94
CA GLN A 121 22.18 15.95 -8.78
C GLN A 121 22.14 15.54 -7.31
N GLY A 122 21.17 14.71 -6.93
CA GLY A 122 21.09 14.09 -5.60
C GLY A 122 19.69 13.98 -5.00
N ALA A 123 18.71 14.79 -5.42
CA ALA A 123 17.36 14.73 -4.84
C ALA A 123 16.47 13.71 -5.56
N GLN A 124 16.37 12.48 -5.02
CA GLN A 124 15.54 11.43 -5.60
C GLN A 124 14.05 11.84 -5.58
N LYS A 125 13.45 12.17 -6.74
CA LYS A 125 12.03 12.54 -6.87
C LYS A 125 11.10 11.33 -6.95
N ILE A 126 9.81 11.54 -6.62
CA ILE A 126 8.78 10.52 -6.86
C ILE A 126 8.50 10.42 -8.35
N LYS A 127 8.58 9.21 -8.91
CA LYS A 127 8.26 9.00 -10.34
C LYS A 127 6.81 9.38 -10.64
N GLN A 128 6.59 9.98 -11.80
CA GLN A 128 5.25 10.36 -12.27
C GLN A 128 4.31 9.14 -12.32
N GLY A 129 3.05 9.36 -11.92
CA GLY A 129 2.02 8.33 -11.83
C GLY A 129 1.98 7.60 -10.48
N LEU A 130 3.02 7.69 -9.65
CA LEU A 130 2.96 7.17 -8.29
C LEU A 130 2.15 8.07 -7.37
N ARG A 131 1.53 7.46 -6.37
CA ARG A 131 0.68 8.18 -5.42
C ARG A 131 1.47 9.10 -4.51
N ARG A 132 0.85 10.25 -4.21
CA ARG A 132 1.41 11.35 -3.41
C ARG A 132 0.60 11.63 -2.13
N ASP A 133 -0.50 10.91 -1.92
CA ASP A 133 -1.37 11.05 -0.76
C ASP A 133 -1.13 9.97 0.31
N ALA A 134 -0.25 9.02 0.03
CA ALA A 134 0.17 7.94 0.92
C ALA A 134 1.57 7.44 0.53
N PHE A 135 2.34 7.00 1.51
CA PHE A 135 3.58 6.24 1.29
C PHE A 135 3.66 5.03 2.19
N LEU A 136 4.44 4.04 1.77
CA LEU A 136 4.71 2.83 2.52
C LEU A 136 6.08 2.92 3.19
N TYR A 137 6.26 2.20 4.29
CA TYR A 137 7.58 1.95 4.84
C TYR A 137 7.67 0.60 5.54
N ALA A 138 8.88 0.05 5.56
CA ALA A 138 9.20 -1.25 6.12
C ALA A 138 10.36 -1.11 7.11
N ASP A 139 10.05 -1.25 8.39
CA ASP A 139 11.03 -1.41 9.45
C ASP A 139 11.30 -2.90 9.72
N ALA A 140 12.04 -3.21 10.80
CA ALA A 140 12.39 -4.57 11.16
C ALA A 140 11.16 -5.49 11.35
N ASP A 141 10.11 -5.01 12.01
CA ASP A 141 8.90 -5.79 12.28
C ASP A 141 8.10 -6.09 11.01
N ALA A 142 7.96 -5.07 10.14
CA ALA A 142 7.29 -5.24 8.86
C ALA A 142 8.07 -6.22 7.95
N ILE A 143 9.40 -6.09 7.94
CA ILE A 143 10.29 -7.00 7.19
C ILE A 143 10.12 -8.44 7.69
N ALA A 144 10.23 -8.64 9.01
CA ALA A 144 10.08 -9.97 9.63
C ALA A 144 8.68 -10.55 9.37
N SER A 145 7.62 -9.73 9.46
CA SER A 145 6.25 -10.15 9.21
C SER A 145 6.05 -10.67 7.78
N VAL A 146 6.63 -10.01 6.78
CA VAL A 146 6.52 -10.43 5.38
C VAL A 146 7.43 -11.61 5.07
N ILE A 147 8.62 -11.71 5.66
CA ILE A 147 9.50 -12.86 5.46
C ILE A 147 8.89 -14.13 6.05
N GLY A 148 8.28 -14.04 7.24
CA GLY A 148 7.57 -15.15 7.88
C GLY A 148 6.21 -15.46 7.25
N CYS A 149 5.80 -14.71 6.24
CA CYS A 149 4.50 -14.86 5.59
C CYS A 149 4.47 -16.08 4.65
N THR A 150 3.90 -17.18 5.12
CA THR A 150 3.40 -18.25 4.25
C THR A 150 1.90 -18.03 4.05
N LEU A 151 1.48 -17.67 2.83
CA LEU A 151 0.05 -17.60 2.52
C LEU A 151 -0.64 -18.90 2.98
N PRO A 152 -1.75 -18.83 3.71
CA PRO A 152 -2.66 -17.70 3.87
C PRO A 152 -2.32 -16.67 4.97
N ASN A 153 -1.24 -16.85 5.74
CA ASN A 153 -0.84 -15.84 6.73
C ASN A 153 -0.55 -14.52 6.03
N ARG A 154 -0.96 -13.41 6.65
CA ARG A 154 -0.80 -12.08 6.06
C ARG A 154 0.40 -11.40 6.69
N GLY A 155 1.48 -11.27 5.93
CA GLY A 155 2.48 -10.25 6.20
C GLY A 155 1.85 -8.86 6.12
N TRP A 156 2.47 -7.87 6.74
CA TRP A 156 2.01 -6.49 6.67
C TRP A 156 3.15 -5.50 6.44
N VAL A 157 2.80 -4.34 5.90
CA VAL A 157 3.69 -3.17 5.80
C VAL A 157 3.03 -1.97 6.45
N ARG A 158 3.83 -0.96 6.81
CA ARG A 158 3.25 0.30 7.28
C ARG A 158 2.94 1.19 6.12
N ALA A 159 1.86 1.93 6.27
CA ALA A 159 1.49 2.98 5.37
C ALA A 159 1.11 4.22 6.15
N ALA A 160 1.53 5.36 5.65
CA ALA A 160 1.48 6.62 6.35
C ALA A 160 0.71 7.66 5.54
N ASP A 161 -0.04 8.47 6.28
CA ASP A 161 -0.60 9.71 5.76
C ASP A 161 0.49 10.79 5.80
N PRO A 162 0.95 11.31 4.65
CA PRO A 162 1.92 12.39 4.60
C PRO A 162 1.37 13.70 5.16
N LYS A 163 0.04 13.90 5.17
CA LYS A 163 -0.62 15.14 5.61
C LYS A 163 -1.11 15.10 7.07
N PHE A 164 -0.92 13.98 7.77
CA PHE A 164 -1.41 13.85 9.14
C PHE A 164 -0.69 14.79 10.10
N ASP A 165 -1.46 15.62 10.78
CA ASP A 165 -1.03 16.55 11.81
C ASP A 165 -1.75 16.22 13.12
N ALA A 166 -1.01 15.74 14.13
CA ALA A 166 -1.57 15.38 15.43
C ALA A 166 -2.11 16.60 16.21
N THR A 167 -1.67 17.81 15.87
CA THR A 167 -2.08 19.07 16.50
C THR A 167 -3.32 19.67 15.87
N LYS A 168 -3.64 19.25 14.64
CA LYS A 168 -4.82 19.66 13.88
C LYS A 168 -5.63 18.42 13.54
N PRO A 169 -6.47 17.92 14.47
CA PRO A 169 -7.39 16.84 14.14
C PRO A 169 -8.30 17.34 13.02
N SER A 170 -8.01 16.96 11.78
CA SER A 170 -8.86 17.33 10.67
C SER A 170 -10.23 16.68 10.88
N LEU A 171 -11.28 17.29 10.32
CA LEU A 171 -12.64 16.73 10.31
C LEU A 171 -12.69 15.29 9.74
N GLU A 172 -11.66 14.88 8.99
CA GLU A 172 -11.48 13.54 8.40
C GLU A 172 -10.92 12.49 9.38
N HIS A 173 -10.43 12.91 10.56
CA HIS A 173 -9.81 12.07 11.58
C HIS A 173 -10.66 12.02 12.85
N ARG A 174 -11.95 11.68 12.74
CA ARG A 174 -12.90 11.63 13.87
C ARG A 174 -12.55 10.58 14.94
N ASN A 175 -11.49 9.80 14.74
CA ASN A 175 -11.03 8.79 15.68
C ASN A 175 -9.76 9.22 16.41
N GLU A 176 -9.88 9.44 17.71
CA GLU A 176 -8.77 9.77 18.62
C GLU A 176 -7.65 8.71 18.66
N ARG A 177 -7.82 7.54 18.02
CA ARG A 177 -6.83 6.46 17.97
C ARG A 177 -5.99 6.44 16.70
N PHE A 178 -6.38 7.14 15.63
CA PHE A 178 -5.55 7.21 14.43
C PHE A 178 -4.33 8.09 14.69
N ARG A 179 -3.16 7.63 14.23
CA ARG A 179 -1.86 8.29 14.44
C ARG A 179 -1.17 8.64 13.11
N GLY A 180 -1.92 8.68 12.02
CA GLY A 180 -1.37 8.93 10.69
C GLY A 180 -0.60 7.75 10.10
N VAL A 181 -0.76 6.55 10.67
CA VAL A 181 -0.11 5.31 10.24
C VAL A 181 -1.03 4.11 10.47
N VAL A 182 -0.95 3.14 9.56
CA VAL A 182 -1.67 1.87 9.58
C VAL A 182 -0.76 0.73 9.17
N ASN A 183 -0.95 -0.44 9.79
CA ASN A 183 -0.41 -1.70 9.29
C ASN A 183 -1.41 -2.26 8.28
N ILE A 184 -0.94 -2.57 7.08
CA ILE A 184 -1.79 -3.10 6.01
C ILE A 184 -1.25 -4.42 5.53
N ALA A 185 -2.15 -5.40 5.43
CA ALA A 185 -1.87 -6.68 4.84
C ALA A 185 -1.32 -6.49 3.42
N ILE A 186 -0.23 -7.15 3.10
CA ILE A 186 0.43 -7.01 1.79
C ILE A 186 -0.48 -7.44 0.62
N THR A 187 -1.48 -8.29 0.90
CA THR A 187 -2.55 -8.67 -0.04
C THR A 187 -3.50 -7.52 -0.39
N ALA A 188 -3.58 -6.50 0.46
CA ALA A 188 -4.53 -5.39 0.33
C ALA A 188 -3.84 -4.06 -0.04
N VAL A 189 -2.50 -4.00 -0.09
CA VAL A 189 -1.75 -2.75 -0.30
C VAL A 189 -2.18 -2.02 -1.56
N LEU A 190 -2.26 -2.71 -2.69
CA LEU A 190 -2.59 -2.07 -3.96
C LEU A 190 -4.10 -1.91 -4.19
N THR A 191 -4.95 -2.59 -3.42
CA THR A 191 -6.40 -2.59 -3.61
C THR A 191 -7.12 -1.64 -2.67
N ALA A 192 -6.76 -1.63 -1.38
CA ALA A 192 -7.37 -0.80 -0.36
C ALA A 192 -6.92 0.65 -0.45
N PHE A 193 -5.64 0.89 -0.76
CA PHE A 193 -5.18 2.27 -0.88
C PHE A 193 -5.75 2.97 -2.09
N TYR A 194 -5.75 2.33 -3.25
CA TYR A 194 -6.14 2.98 -4.50
C TYR A 194 -7.59 3.48 -4.51
N ALA A 195 -8.44 2.96 -3.62
CA ALA A 195 -9.76 3.48 -3.34
C ALA A 195 -9.81 4.92 -2.79
N ARG A 196 -8.66 5.59 -2.61
CA ARG A 196 -8.54 7.00 -2.21
C ARG A 196 -8.15 7.93 -3.38
N LEU A 197 -8.32 7.47 -4.62
CA LEU A 197 -8.24 8.33 -5.82
C LEU A 197 -9.51 9.17 -5.92
N ASP A 198 -9.52 10.31 -5.23
CA ASP A 198 -10.06 11.58 -5.75
C ASP A 198 -9.73 12.71 -4.76
N VAL A 199 -8.70 13.52 -5.02
CA VAL A 199 -8.36 14.67 -4.16
C VAL A 199 -8.68 15.99 -4.85
N ASP A 200 -8.99 15.99 -6.15
CA ASP A 200 -9.18 17.21 -6.94
C ASP A 200 -10.52 17.29 -7.69
N ALA A 201 -11.38 16.26 -7.68
CA ALA A 201 -12.72 16.44 -8.21
C ALA A 201 -13.57 17.33 -7.28
N PRO A 202 -14.26 18.35 -7.82
CA PRO A 202 -15.19 19.16 -7.06
C PRO A 202 -16.19 18.26 -6.33
N LEU A 203 -16.47 18.59 -5.07
CA LEU A 203 -17.46 17.89 -4.26
C LEU A 203 -18.77 17.78 -5.06
N PRO A 204 -19.27 16.57 -5.36
CA PRO A 204 -20.57 16.42 -5.97
C PRO A 204 -21.65 16.89 -4.98
N ALA A 205 -22.77 17.35 -5.53
CA ALA A 205 -23.86 17.98 -4.78
C ALA A 205 -24.53 17.08 -3.72
N ASN A 206 -24.17 15.78 -3.64
CA ASN A 206 -24.72 14.84 -2.68
C ASN A 206 -23.62 14.01 -1.98
N PRO A 207 -23.11 14.46 -0.82
CA PRO A 207 -22.00 13.81 -0.11
C PRO A 207 -22.35 12.41 0.44
N GLU A 208 -23.64 12.09 0.67
CA GLU A 208 -24.05 10.80 1.25
C GLU A 208 -23.95 9.63 0.26
N LYS A 209 -23.96 9.88 -1.05
CA LYS A 209 -23.82 8.84 -2.07
C LYS A 209 -22.36 8.48 -2.39
N ASP A 210 -21.42 9.38 -2.10
CA ASP A 210 -19.99 9.22 -2.42
C ASP A 210 -19.06 8.99 -1.21
N GLU A 211 -19.57 9.02 0.02
CA GLU A 211 -18.84 8.53 1.20
C GLU A 211 -18.33 7.08 1.01
N CYS A 212 -19.00 6.28 0.16
CA CYS A 212 -18.56 4.94 -0.20
C CYS A 212 -17.32 4.91 -1.13
N LEU A 213 -17.11 5.96 -1.93
CA LEU A 213 -16.04 6.02 -2.93
C LEU A 213 -14.80 6.75 -2.41
N ARG A 214 -14.96 7.73 -1.50
CA ARG A 214 -13.84 8.41 -0.84
C ARG A 214 -13.46 7.66 0.44
N GLN A 215 -12.58 6.65 0.32
CA GLN A 215 -12.06 5.99 1.51
C GLN A 215 -11.08 6.91 2.24
N ASN A 216 -11.54 7.60 3.28
CA ASN A 216 -10.67 8.37 4.16
C ASN A 216 -9.71 7.43 4.94
N TRP A 217 -8.63 7.98 5.47
CA TRP A 217 -7.65 7.21 6.23
C TRP A 217 -8.23 6.50 7.44
N GLU A 218 -9.33 7.00 8.01
CA GLU A 218 -10.03 6.34 9.11
C GLU A 218 -10.68 5.03 8.66
N LEU A 219 -11.35 5.01 7.51
CA LEU A 219 -11.94 3.80 6.95
C LEU A 219 -10.86 2.80 6.54
N ILE A 220 -9.77 3.29 5.93
CA ILE A 220 -8.58 2.47 5.63
C ILE A 220 -8.05 1.88 6.94
N TRP A 221 -7.88 2.68 7.99
CA TRP A 221 -7.44 2.22 9.30
C TRP A 221 -8.39 1.17 9.88
N ARG A 222 -9.71 1.38 9.84
CA ARG A 222 -10.70 0.39 10.32
C ARG A 222 -10.57 -0.94 9.57
N LYS A 223 -10.42 -0.89 8.24
CA LYS A 223 -10.24 -2.08 7.38
C LYS A 223 -8.87 -2.74 7.54
N SER A 224 -7.85 -1.95 7.87
CA SER A 224 -6.48 -2.41 8.06
C SER A 224 -6.22 -2.98 9.45
N ARG A 225 -7.16 -2.82 10.40
CA ARG A 225 -7.10 -3.49 11.70
C ARG A 225 -7.11 -4.99 11.47
N VAL A 226 -5.92 -5.57 11.40
CA VAL A 226 -5.69 -6.97 11.69
C VAL A 226 -6.16 -7.16 13.13
N PHE A 227 -7.35 -7.71 13.34
CA PHE A 227 -7.93 -7.85 14.68
C PHE A 227 -6.97 -8.71 15.54
N PRO A 228 -6.32 -8.15 16.58
CA PRO A 228 -5.26 -8.84 17.32
C PRO A 228 -5.73 -10.11 18.02
N ALA A 229 -7.03 -10.22 18.34
CA ALA A 229 -7.59 -11.39 18.99
C ALA A 229 -7.45 -12.70 18.15
N HIS A 230 -7.08 -12.58 16.87
CA HIS A 230 -6.97 -13.70 15.93
C HIS A 230 -5.60 -13.75 15.23
N TYR A 231 -4.59 -12.99 15.70
CA TYR A 231 -3.29 -12.93 15.03
C TYR A 231 -2.09 -12.92 16.02
N PRO A 232 -1.02 -13.68 15.74
CA PRO A 232 -0.94 -14.71 14.70
C PRO A 232 -1.98 -15.81 14.98
N PRO A 233 -2.51 -16.51 13.96
CA PRO A 233 -3.34 -17.69 14.22
C PRO A 233 -2.56 -18.58 15.18
N LYS A 234 -3.20 -19.00 16.29
CA LYS A 234 -2.59 -19.97 17.21
C LYS A 234 -2.10 -21.12 16.34
N LEU A 235 -0.78 -21.35 16.35
CA LEU A 235 -0.19 -22.54 15.75
C LEU A 235 -0.86 -23.74 16.44
N GLN A 236 -1.87 -24.33 15.80
CA GLN A 236 -2.35 -25.64 16.18
C GLN A 236 -1.26 -26.62 15.71
N PHE A 237 -0.27 -26.84 16.58
CA PHE A 237 0.54 -28.05 16.49
C PHE A 237 -0.40 -29.21 16.79
N ASN A 238 -0.87 -29.88 15.75
CA ASN A 238 -1.50 -31.19 15.90
C ASN A 238 -0.42 -32.15 16.45
N LYS A 239 -0.69 -32.68 17.65
CA LYS A 239 -0.07 -33.90 18.17
C LYS A 239 -0.66 -35.11 17.48
#